data_AF-A0A658R4J1-F1
#
_entry.id   AF-A0A658R4J1-F1
#
_cell.length_a   1.000
_cell.length_b   1.000
_cell.length_c   1.000
_cell.angle_alpha   90.00
_cell.angle_beta   90.00
_cell.angle_gamma   90.00
#
_symmetry.space_group_name_H-M   'P 1'
#
loop_
_entity.id
_entity.type
_entity.pdbx_description
1 polymer ?
#
loop_
_entity_poly.entity_id
_entity_poly.type
_entity_poly.pdbx_seq_one_letter_code
_entity_poly.pdbx_strand_id
1 'polypeptide(L)'
;MDLTQTSSHASAKTERPASSLPDVAVFDDRPFFRRLGALDWLFALAMVAGAGFALNRYHAYMDVYDMAVLIGAVPTFVVLGWRWKPVRLLIAMIAVLALSSIQLYQHDLARADTNFFLKYFLSSQSAILWMSALFILATLFYWIGLLTRSQTGGAIGSRMTWVAVLMGFTGLMVRWYESYMIGSDVGHIPISNLYEVFVLFCLITSLFYLYYEQHYATRQMGAFVLLVISAAVGFLMWYSIARDAQQIQPLVPALQSWWMKIHVPANFIGYGSFALSAMVSVAYLAKQRGVFADRLPSLEVLDDVMYKSIAVGFAFFTIATILGALWAAEAWGGYWSWDPKETWALIVWLNYAAWLHMRLMKGLRGAAAAWWALTGLIVTTFAFLGVNMFLSGLHSYGKL
;
A
#
# COMPACT_ATOMS: atom_id res chain seq x y z
N MET A 1 -66.91 -28.58 51.38
CA MET A 1 -65.78 -29.53 51.24
C MET A 1 -66.28 -30.62 50.32
N ASP A 2 -65.85 -30.79 49.08
CA ASP A 2 -64.73 -30.32 48.26
C ASP A 2 -65.29 -30.05 46.84
N LEU A 3 -64.97 -28.99 46.11
CA LEU A 3 -63.69 -28.56 45.51
C LEU A 3 -63.08 -29.58 44.52
N THR A 4 -63.12 -29.18 43.23
CA THR A 4 -62.09 -29.40 42.18
C THR A 4 -61.94 -30.83 41.60
N GLN A 5 -61.75 -31.11 40.30
CA GLN A 5 -61.42 -30.37 39.07
C GLN A 5 -61.71 -31.34 37.89
N THR A 6 -62.60 -31.00 36.96
CA THR A 6 -62.32 -30.56 35.57
C THR A 6 -61.23 -31.31 34.79
N SER A 7 -61.68 -31.95 33.72
CA SER A 7 -60.95 -32.53 32.59
C SER A 7 -59.94 -31.58 31.95
N SER A 8 -58.78 -32.12 31.55
CA SER A 8 -57.92 -31.46 30.56
C SER A 8 -57.67 -32.41 29.38
N HIS A 9 -58.15 -31.98 28.22
CA HIS A 9 -57.85 -32.56 26.93
C HIS A 9 -56.39 -32.28 26.57
N ALA A 10 -55.74 -33.30 26.02
CA ALA A 10 -54.43 -33.22 25.41
C ALA A 10 -54.41 -32.18 24.27
N SER A 11 -53.42 -31.28 24.31
CA SER A 11 -53.02 -30.46 23.17
C SER A 11 -51.58 -30.81 22.84
N ALA A 12 -51.38 -31.43 21.67
CA ALA A 12 -50.09 -31.77 21.13
C ALA A 12 -49.31 -30.48 20.80
N LYS A 13 -48.26 -30.19 21.59
CA LYS A 13 -47.25 -29.20 21.20
C LYS A 13 -46.25 -29.87 20.26
N THR A 14 -46.28 -29.45 19.01
CA THR A 14 -45.25 -29.72 17.99
C THR A 14 -43.93 -29.11 18.45
N GLU A 15 -42.97 -29.95 18.85
CA GLU A 15 -41.59 -29.54 19.07
C GLU A 15 -40.96 -29.11 17.73
N ARG A 16 -40.56 -27.84 17.62
CA ARG A 16 -39.65 -27.40 16.56
C ARG A 16 -38.24 -27.91 16.92
N PRO A 17 -37.48 -28.48 15.98
CA PRO A 17 -36.09 -28.83 16.26
C PRO A 17 -35.31 -27.55 16.55
N ALA A 18 -34.55 -27.58 17.65
CA ALA A 18 -33.67 -26.50 18.07
C ALA A 18 -32.76 -26.10 16.90
N SER A 19 -32.82 -24.83 16.51
CA SER A 19 -31.91 -24.25 15.54
C SER A 19 -30.49 -24.39 16.08
N SER A 20 -29.67 -25.23 15.43
CA SER A 20 -28.23 -25.25 15.62
C SER A 20 -27.69 -23.87 15.30
N LEU A 21 -27.33 -23.12 16.34
CA LEU A 21 -26.60 -21.86 16.20
C LEU A 21 -25.35 -22.12 15.35
N PRO A 22 -25.03 -21.27 14.37
CA PRO A 22 -23.82 -21.43 13.57
C PRO A 22 -22.59 -21.38 14.47
N ASP A 23 -21.69 -22.34 14.28
CA ASP A 23 -20.43 -22.50 15.00
C ASP A 23 -19.74 -21.15 15.22
N VAL A 24 -19.63 -20.76 16.50
CA VAL A 24 -18.72 -19.71 16.93
C VAL A 24 -17.34 -20.15 16.47
N ALA A 25 -16.71 -19.36 15.59
CA ALA A 25 -15.36 -19.62 15.10
C ALA A 25 -14.44 -19.86 16.30
N VAL A 26 -14.06 -21.12 16.51
CA VAL A 26 -13.16 -21.53 17.58
C VAL A 26 -11.85 -20.76 17.38
N PHE A 27 -11.50 -19.89 18.32
CA PHE A 27 -10.20 -19.24 18.32
C PHE A 27 -9.13 -20.34 18.43
N ASP A 28 -8.28 -20.45 17.41
CA ASP A 28 -7.17 -21.41 17.40
C ASP A 28 -6.06 -20.88 18.33
N ASP A 29 -6.09 -21.34 19.58
CA ASP A 29 -5.18 -20.96 20.67
C ASP A 29 -3.75 -21.49 20.50
N ARG A 30 -3.46 -22.24 19.42
CA ARG A 30 -2.11 -22.76 19.20
C ARG A 30 -1.09 -21.62 19.06
N PRO A 31 0.12 -21.78 19.64
CA PRO A 31 1.25 -20.87 19.41
C PRO A 31 1.44 -20.61 17.90
N PHE A 32 1.77 -19.38 17.52
CA PHE A 32 1.84 -18.95 16.11
C PHE A 32 2.60 -19.94 15.21
N PHE A 33 3.76 -20.43 15.67
CA PHE A 33 4.60 -21.38 14.91
C PHE A 33 3.96 -22.76 14.74
N ARG A 34 3.07 -23.20 15.63
CA ARG A 34 2.33 -24.47 15.51
C ARG A 34 1.15 -24.39 14.55
N ARG A 35 0.75 -23.18 14.15
CA ARG A 35 -0.26 -22.94 13.10
C ARG A 35 0.33 -22.95 11.70
N LEU A 36 1.66 -22.99 11.58
CA LEU A 36 2.33 -22.97 10.27
C LEU A 36 2.26 -24.35 9.60
N GLY A 37 1.80 -24.37 8.34
CA GLY A 37 1.71 -25.58 7.52
C GLY A 37 2.96 -25.81 6.65
N ALA A 38 2.98 -26.92 5.91
CA ALA A 38 4.09 -27.26 5.00
C ALA A 38 4.35 -26.18 3.95
N LEU A 39 3.30 -25.58 3.37
CA LEU A 39 3.43 -24.48 2.41
C LEU A 39 4.05 -23.20 3.01
N ASP A 40 3.90 -22.99 4.32
CA ASP A 40 4.51 -21.84 5.00
C ASP A 40 6.03 -21.99 5.07
N TRP A 41 6.48 -23.20 5.39
CA TRP A 41 7.90 -23.54 5.43
C TRP A 41 8.52 -23.66 4.03
N LEU A 42 7.78 -24.17 3.05
CA LEU A 42 8.24 -24.20 1.66
C LEU A 42 8.46 -22.79 1.11
N PHE A 43 7.55 -21.86 1.41
CA PHE A 43 7.72 -20.45 1.06
C PHE A 43 8.95 -19.84 1.74
N ALA A 44 9.16 -20.13 3.04
CA ALA A 44 10.34 -19.66 3.75
C ALA A 44 11.64 -20.20 3.15
N LEU A 45 11.67 -21.50 2.83
CA LEU A 45 12.81 -22.14 2.16
C LEU A 45 13.09 -21.50 0.80
N ALA A 46 12.05 -21.22 0.00
CA ALA A 46 12.20 -20.57 -1.29
C ALA A 46 12.82 -19.16 -1.16
N MET A 47 12.43 -18.38 -0.14
CA MET A 47 13.02 -17.06 0.12
C MET A 47 14.48 -17.15 0.55
N VAL A 48 14.82 -18.08 1.45
CA VAL A 48 16.20 -18.33 1.87
C VAL A 48 17.05 -18.80 0.70
N ALA A 49 16.55 -19.73 -0.12
CA ALA A 49 17.25 -20.25 -1.29
C ALA A 49 17.48 -19.15 -2.34
N GLY A 50 16.50 -18.28 -2.60
CA GLY A 50 16.64 -17.16 -3.51
C GLY A 50 17.71 -16.16 -3.06
N ALA A 51 17.69 -15.77 -1.79
CA ALA A 51 18.72 -14.89 -1.22
C ALA A 51 20.10 -15.55 -1.20
N GLY A 52 20.18 -16.83 -0.85
CA GLY A 52 21.42 -17.61 -0.88
C GLY A 52 22.02 -17.71 -2.29
N PHE A 53 21.18 -17.93 -3.31
CA PHE A 53 21.61 -17.88 -4.70
C PHE A 53 22.16 -16.51 -5.08
N ALA A 54 21.44 -15.43 -4.72
CA ALA A 54 21.85 -14.07 -5.03
C ALA A 54 23.19 -13.71 -4.37
N LEU A 55 23.37 -14.04 -3.08
CA LEU A 55 24.64 -13.84 -2.38
C LEU A 55 25.76 -14.68 -3.02
N ASN A 56 25.53 -15.97 -3.28
CA ASN A 56 26.55 -16.82 -3.88
C ASN A 56 27.00 -16.31 -5.25
N ARG A 57 26.08 -15.84 -6.09
CA ARG A 57 26.36 -15.46 -7.48
C ARG A 57 26.80 -14.01 -7.65
N TYR A 58 26.30 -13.10 -6.82
CA TYR A 58 26.38 -11.65 -7.04
C TYR A 58 26.95 -10.85 -5.86
N HIS A 59 27.39 -11.48 -4.76
CA HIS A 59 27.98 -10.74 -3.62
C HIS A 59 29.16 -9.84 -4.04
N ALA A 60 29.94 -10.22 -5.05
CA ALA A 60 31.06 -9.40 -5.54
C ALA A 60 30.62 -8.04 -6.14
N TYR A 61 29.34 -7.88 -6.47
CA TYR A 61 28.74 -6.66 -6.99
C TYR A 61 27.87 -5.92 -5.97
N MET A 62 27.81 -6.41 -4.73
CA MET A 62 27.01 -5.83 -3.65
C MET A 62 27.93 -5.17 -2.63
N ASP A 63 27.54 -4.00 -2.13
CA ASP A 63 28.18 -3.45 -0.94
C ASP A 63 27.63 -4.11 0.34
N VAL A 64 28.20 -3.74 1.50
CA VAL A 64 27.77 -4.28 2.80
C VAL A 64 26.29 -3.96 3.10
N TYR A 65 25.80 -2.82 2.62
CA TYR A 65 24.43 -2.39 2.85
C TYR A 65 23.44 -3.18 1.99
N ASP A 66 23.74 -3.41 0.71
CA ASP A 66 22.94 -4.24 -0.19
C ASP A 66 22.84 -5.67 0.37
N MET A 67 23.95 -6.24 0.87
CA MET A 67 23.94 -7.55 1.53
C MET A 67 23.08 -7.54 2.80
N ALA A 68 23.20 -6.51 3.65
CA ALA A 68 22.43 -6.39 4.87
C ALA A 68 20.92 -6.28 4.60
N VAL A 69 20.53 -5.53 3.56
CA VAL A 69 19.12 -5.42 3.13
C VAL A 69 18.61 -6.76 2.60
N LEU A 70 19.38 -7.44 1.76
CA LEU A 70 18.96 -8.74 1.24
C LEU A 70 18.74 -9.75 2.37
N ILE A 71 19.69 -9.83 3.31
CA ILE A 71 19.61 -10.73 4.48
C ILE A 71 18.43 -10.33 5.39
N GLY A 72 18.23 -9.04 5.66
CA GLY A 72 17.14 -8.54 6.50
C GLY A 72 15.75 -8.63 5.85
N ALA A 73 15.68 -8.58 4.52
CA ALA A 73 14.43 -8.71 3.76
C ALA A 73 13.86 -10.13 3.85
N VAL A 74 14.70 -11.16 3.89
CA VAL A 74 14.25 -12.56 3.97
C VAL A 74 13.32 -12.81 5.17
N PRO A 75 13.74 -12.62 6.45
CA PRO A 75 12.85 -12.86 7.58
C PRO A 75 11.62 -11.94 7.54
N THR A 76 11.76 -10.71 7.04
CA THR A 76 10.64 -9.76 6.89
C THR A 76 9.57 -10.29 5.94
N PHE A 77 9.94 -10.70 4.72
CA PHE A 77 9.00 -11.24 3.74
C PHE A 77 8.49 -12.63 4.11
N VAL A 78 9.29 -13.45 4.81
CA VAL A 78 8.84 -14.73 5.36
C VAL A 78 7.72 -14.52 6.38
N VAL A 79 7.93 -13.63 7.36
CA VAL A 79 6.89 -13.30 8.36
C VAL A 79 5.66 -12.68 7.70
N LEU A 80 5.86 -11.77 6.73
CA LEU A 80 4.77 -11.19 5.95
C LEU A 80 3.97 -12.26 5.21
N GLY A 81 4.64 -13.17 4.50
CA GLY A 81 4.00 -14.28 3.81
C GLY A 81 3.31 -15.24 4.76
N TRP A 82 3.83 -15.47 5.97
CA TRP A 82 3.18 -16.28 7.00
C TRP A 82 1.89 -15.66 7.51
N ARG A 83 1.88 -14.34 7.75
CA ARG A 83 0.72 -13.61 8.28
C ARG A 83 -0.30 -13.20 7.21
N TRP A 84 0.15 -12.93 5.99
CA TRP A 84 -0.68 -12.48 4.88
C TRP A 84 -0.45 -13.36 3.64
N LYS A 85 -1.17 -14.49 3.61
CA LYS A 85 -0.96 -15.58 2.63
C LYS A 85 -1.00 -15.12 1.15
N PRO A 86 -1.90 -14.21 0.71
CA PRO A 86 -1.94 -13.75 -0.69
C PRO A 86 -0.63 -13.12 -1.19
N VAL A 87 0.16 -12.50 -0.31
CA VAL A 87 1.44 -11.86 -0.70
C VAL A 87 2.43 -12.86 -1.26
N ARG A 88 2.36 -14.14 -0.90
CA ARG A 88 3.26 -15.17 -1.44
C ARG A 88 3.12 -15.31 -2.94
N LEU A 89 1.87 -15.37 -3.41
CA LEU A 89 1.58 -15.46 -4.83
C LEU A 89 1.99 -14.17 -5.52
N LEU A 90 1.73 -13.01 -4.91
CA LEU A 90 2.18 -11.73 -5.44
C LEU A 90 3.71 -11.70 -5.65
N ILE A 91 4.49 -12.04 -4.62
CA ILE A 91 5.97 -12.07 -4.69
C ILE A 91 6.45 -13.05 -5.77
N ALA A 92 5.90 -14.26 -5.80
CA ALA A 92 6.27 -15.27 -6.80
C ALA A 92 5.95 -14.79 -8.22
N MET A 93 4.79 -14.19 -8.44
CA MET A 93 4.38 -13.67 -9.75
C MET A 93 5.23 -12.47 -10.18
N ILE A 94 5.55 -11.54 -9.26
CA ILE A 94 6.49 -10.43 -9.54
C ILE A 94 7.83 -10.99 -10.01
N ALA A 95 8.38 -11.98 -9.28
CA ALA A 95 9.65 -12.61 -9.66
C ALA A 95 9.58 -13.26 -11.05
N VAL A 96 8.53 -14.04 -11.33
CA VAL A 96 8.34 -14.68 -12.64
C VAL A 96 8.25 -13.64 -13.76
N LEU A 97 7.40 -12.62 -13.61
CA LEU A 97 7.20 -11.61 -14.66
C LEU A 97 8.44 -10.73 -14.86
N ALA A 98 9.08 -10.28 -13.78
CA ALA A 98 10.27 -9.46 -13.87
C ALA A 98 11.45 -10.23 -14.50
N LEU A 99 11.72 -11.47 -14.06
CA LEU A 99 12.79 -12.28 -14.64
C LEU A 99 12.50 -12.67 -16.09
N SER A 100 11.25 -12.94 -16.44
CA SER A 100 10.86 -13.18 -17.84
C SER A 100 11.10 -11.95 -18.70
N SER A 101 10.75 -10.76 -18.20
CA SER A 101 11.02 -9.49 -18.89
C SER A 101 12.51 -9.27 -19.13
N ILE A 102 13.35 -9.46 -18.10
CA ILE A 102 14.81 -9.36 -18.19
C ILE A 102 15.37 -10.28 -19.29
N GLN A 103 14.88 -11.52 -19.37
CA GLN A 103 15.30 -12.47 -20.41
C GLN A 103 14.88 -12.05 -21.82
N LEU A 104 13.69 -11.48 -21.98
CA LEU A 104 13.18 -11.02 -23.27
C LEU A 104 13.95 -9.83 -23.84
N TYR A 105 14.52 -8.99 -22.96
CA TYR A 105 15.34 -7.85 -23.33
C TYR A 105 16.66 -8.24 -23.99
N GLN A 106 17.24 -9.40 -23.70
CA GLN A 106 18.50 -9.87 -24.34
C GLN A 106 19.62 -8.81 -24.41
N HIS A 107 19.70 -7.94 -23.39
CA HIS A 107 20.63 -6.80 -23.34
C HIS A 107 20.47 -5.73 -24.44
N ASP A 108 19.30 -5.66 -25.08
CA ASP A 108 18.96 -4.64 -26.09
C ASP A 108 17.67 -3.89 -25.69
N LEU A 109 17.79 -2.61 -25.37
CA LEU A 109 16.67 -1.74 -24.98
C LEU A 109 15.64 -1.55 -26.10
N ALA A 110 16.05 -1.58 -27.37
CA ALA A 110 15.15 -1.39 -28.52
C ALA A 110 14.13 -2.54 -28.65
N ARG A 111 14.36 -3.66 -27.94
CA ARG A 111 13.40 -4.77 -27.87
C ARG A 111 12.13 -4.42 -27.10
N ALA A 112 12.13 -3.36 -26.29
CA ALA A 112 10.92 -2.80 -25.71
C ALA A 112 9.87 -2.48 -26.78
N ASP A 113 10.30 -2.01 -27.96
CA ASP A 113 9.40 -1.56 -29.03
C ASP A 113 9.06 -2.64 -30.07
N THR A 114 9.82 -3.73 -30.10
CA THR A 114 9.70 -4.78 -31.13
C THR A 114 9.19 -6.11 -30.60
N ASN A 115 9.56 -6.49 -29.37
CA ASN A 115 9.08 -7.73 -28.76
C ASN A 115 7.64 -7.56 -28.27
N PHE A 116 6.74 -8.44 -28.72
CA PHE A 116 5.32 -8.37 -28.37
C PHE A 116 5.04 -8.28 -26.86
N PHE A 117 5.68 -9.15 -26.06
CA PHE A 117 5.41 -9.19 -24.62
C PHE A 117 5.97 -7.97 -23.90
N LEU A 118 7.18 -7.51 -24.27
CA LEU A 118 7.74 -6.29 -23.70
C LEU A 118 6.86 -5.09 -24.06
N LYS A 119 6.61 -4.89 -25.35
CA LYS A 119 5.86 -3.76 -25.87
C LYS A 119 4.49 -3.61 -25.24
N TYR A 120 3.76 -4.71 -25.08
CA TYR A 120 2.36 -4.64 -24.65
C TYR A 120 2.14 -4.96 -23.18
N PHE A 121 3.09 -5.56 -22.45
CA PHE A 121 2.83 -6.05 -21.09
C PHE A 121 3.97 -5.85 -20.10
N LEU A 122 5.22 -6.14 -20.50
CA LEU A 122 6.31 -6.41 -19.55
C LEU A 122 7.43 -5.37 -19.54
N SER A 123 7.50 -4.44 -20.49
CA SER A 123 8.36 -3.26 -20.34
C SER A 123 7.88 -2.42 -19.16
N SER A 124 8.77 -1.63 -18.55
CA SER A 124 8.40 -0.84 -17.37
C SER A 124 7.21 0.07 -17.64
N GLN A 125 7.23 0.79 -18.76
CA GLN A 125 6.17 1.71 -19.16
C GLN A 125 4.85 0.97 -19.39
N SER A 126 4.85 -0.13 -20.14
CA SER A 126 3.62 -0.88 -20.45
C SER A 126 3.02 -1.51 -19.21
N ALA A 127 3.85 -2.04 -18.31
CA ALA A 127 3.38 -2.59 -17.04
C ALA A 127 2.75 -1.51 -16.14
N ILE A 128 3.33 -0.31 -16.08
CA ILE A 128 2.78 0.83 -15.32
C ILE A 128 1.48 1.36 -15.97
N LEU A 129 1.36 1.33 -17.30
CA LEU A 129 0.11 1.66 -17.98
C LEU A 129 -1.00 0.65 -17.67
N TRP A 130 -0.69 -0.65 -17.64
CA TRP A 130 -1.65 -1.68 -17.20
C TRP A 130 -2.07 -1.50 -15.75
N MET A 131 -1.13 -1.25 -14.84
CA MET A 131 -1.44 -0.88 -13.45
C MET A 131 -2.43 0.28 -13.40
N SER A 132 -2.17 1.34 -14.17
CA SER A 132 -2.98 2.54 -14.20
C SER A 132 -4.40 2.25 -14.70
N ALA A 133 -4.53 1.56 -15.83
CA ALA A 133 -5.83 1.17 -16.39
C ALA A 133 -6.62 0.26 -15.43
N LEU A 134 -5.95 -0.71 -14.81
CA LEU A 134 -6.57 -1.64 -13.88
C LEU A 134 -7.05 -0.96 -12.61
N PHE A 135 -6.33 0.04 -12.08
CA PHE A 135 -6.83 0.82 -10.94
C PHE A 135 -8.09 1.60 -11.29
N ILE A 136 -8.15 2.26 -12.44
CA ILE A 136 -9.34 2.98 -12.88
C ILE A 136 -10.53 2.01 -13.03
N LEU A 137 -10.32 0.88 -13.69
CA LEU A 137 -11.37 -0.14 -13.84
C LEU A 137 -11.79 -0.72 -12.49
N ALA A 138 -10.84 -0.99 -11.59
CA ALA A 138 -11.14 -1.46 -10.25
C ALA A 138 -12.04 -0.46 -9.49
N THR A 139 -11.76 0.85 -9.59
CA THR A 139 -12.61 1.91 -9.02
C THR A 139 -14.05 1.78 -9.50
N LEU A 140 -14.25 1.62 -10.80
CA LEU A 140 -15.59 1.45 -11.39
C LEU A 140 -16.29 0.21 -10.81
N PHE A 141 -15.60 -0.94 -10.76
CA PHE A 141 -16.19 -2.17 -10.23
C PHE A 141 -16.49 -2.11 -8.73
N TYR A 142 -15.65 -1.45 -7.93
CA TYR A 142 -15.95 -1.20 -6.53
C TYR A 142 -17.19 -0.32 -6.34
N TRP A 143 -17.33 0.75 -7.12
CA TRP A 143 -18.52 1.60 -7.09
C TRP A 143 -19.77 0.86 -7.57
N ILE A 144 -19.69 0.09 -8.66
CA ILE A 144 -20.77 -0.78 -9.12
C ILE A 144 -21.16 -1.75 -8.00
N GLY A 145 -20.18 -2.43 -7.39
CA GLY A 145 -20.41 -3.36 -6.28
C GLY A 145 -21.10 -2.71 -5.09
N LEU A 146 -20.69 -1.48 -4.72
CA LEU A 146 -21.31 -0.71 -3.65
C LEU A 146 -22.76 -0.32 -3.99
N LEU A 147 -22.98 0.29 -5.17
CA LEU A 147 -24.28 0.82 -5.57
C LEU A 147 -25.32 -0.29 -5.78
N THR A 148 -24.93 -1.36 -6.48
CA THR A 148 -25.79 -2.51 -6.81
C THR A 148 -25.88 -3.55 -5.71
N ARG A 149 -25.11 -3.41 -4.62
CA ARG A 149 -24.92 -4.42 -3.57
C ARG A 149 -24.42 -5.78 -4.11
N SER A 150 -23.76 -5.77 -5.27
CA SER A 150 -23.22 -6.97 -5.91
C SER A 150 -21.90 -7.37 -5.27
N GLN A 151 -21.88 -8.55 -4.63
CA GLN A 151 -20.63 -9.16 -4.13
C GLN A 151 -19.64 -9.42 -5.26
N THR A 152 -20.14 -9.78 -6.45
CA THR A 152 -19.34 -10.01 -7.65
C THR A 152 -18.63 -8.74 -8.10
N GLY A 153 -19.31 -7.58 -8.09
CA GLY A 153 -18.70 -6.30 -8.46
C GLY A 153 -17.51 -5.95 -7.56
N GLY A 154 -17.68 -6.04 -6.24
CA GLY A 154 -16.59 -5.81 -5.28
C GLY A 154 -15.47 -6.84 -5.41
N ALA A 155 -15.78 -8.11 -5.68
CA ALA A 155 -14.76 -9.15 -5.88
C ALA A 155 -13.93 -8.94 -7.15
N ILE A 156 -14.56 -8.47 -8.24
CA ILE A 156 -13.85 -8.10 -9.48
C ILE A 156 -12.93 -6.90 -9.20
N GLY A 157 -13.42 -5.85 -8.53
CA GLY A 157 -12.62 -4.69 -8.15
C GLY A 157 -11.37 -5.07 -7.35
N SER A 158 -11.52 -5.97 -6.37
CA SER A 158 -10.42 -6.50 -5.56
C SER A 158 -9.40 -7.29 -6.37
N ARG A 159 -9.83 -8.19 -7.24
CA ARG A 159 -8.93 -8.93 -8.14
C ARG A 159 -8.18 -7.99 -9.09
N MET A 160 -8.85 -7.00 -9.64
CA MET A 160 -8.22 -6.01 -10.53
C MET A 160 -7.19 -5.17 -9.78
N THR A 161 -7.45 -4.84 -8.51
CA THR A 161 -6.50 -4.11 -7.65
C THR A 161 -5.27 -4.98 -7.36
N TRP A 162 -5.44 -6.27 -7.07
CA TRP A 162 -4.31 -7.21 -6.93
C TRP A 162 -3.47 -7.32 -8.22
N VAL A 163 -4.13 -7.40 -9.38
CA VAL A 163 -3.42 -7.46 -10.67
C VAL A 163 -2.74 -6.13 -10.97
N ALA A 164 -3.36 -4.99 -10.65
CA ALA A 164 -2.74 -3.67 -10.79
C ALA A 164 -1.46 -3.58 -9.95
N VAL A 165 -1.52 -4.04 -8.69
CA VAL A 165 -0.35 -4.11 -7.80
C VAL A 165 0.76 -4.98 -8.40
N LEU A 166 0.41 -6.17 -8.91
CA LEU A 166 1.35 -7.05 -9.60
C LEU A 166 2.02 -6.35 -10.79
N MET A 167 1.24 -5.70 -11.65
CA MET A 167 1.76 -5.00 -12.83
C MET A 167 2.65 -3.82 -12.43
N GLY A 168 2.27 -3.02 -11.44
CA GLY A 168 3.07 -1.87 -11.02
C GLY A 168 4.39 -2.27 -10.37
N PHE A 169 4.41 -3.29 -9.50
CA PHE A 169 5.67 -3.82 -8.97
C PHE A 169 6.53 -4.46 -10.05
N THR A 170 5.93 -5.20 -11.00
CA THR A 170 6.66 -5.72 -12.17
C THR A 170 7.28 -4.56 -12.95
N GLY A 171 6.52 -3.50 -13.21
CA GLY A 171 6.98 -2.29 -13.88
C GLY A 171 8.17 -1.64 -13.17
N LEU A 172 8.12 -1.49 -11.84
CA LEU A 172 9.25 -0.99 -11.05
C LEU A 172 10.46 -1.94 -11.13
N MET A 173 10.29 -3.25 -10.97
CA MET A 173 11.43 -4.20 -11.05
C MET A 173 12.09 -4.18 -12.43
N VAL A 174 11.30 -4.10 -13.50
CA VAL A 174 11.81 -4.01 -14.88
C VAL A 174 12.46 -2.65 -15.13
N ARG A 175 11.90 -1.55 -14.60
CA ARG A 175 12.49 -0.21 -14.70
C ARG A 175 13.86 -0.15 -14.03
N TRP A 176 14.02 -0.82 -12.90
CA TRP A 176 15.31 -0.94 -12.23
C TRP A 176 16.33 -1.57 -13.16
N TYR A 177 15.98 -2.66 -13.85
CA TYR A 177 16.86 -3.29 -14.84
C TYR A 177 17.13 -2.40 -16.06
N GLU A 178 16.10 -1.79 -16.64
CA GLU A 178 16.23 -0.87 -17.78
C GLU A 178 17.18 0.28 -17.47
N SER A 179 17.17 0.81 -16.23
CA SER A 179 18.09 1.87 -15.81
C SER A 179 19.57 1.47 -15.93
N TYR A 180 19.92 0.22 -15.59
CA TYR A 180 21.28 -0.29 -15.75
C TYR A 180 21.66 -0.60 -17.20
N MET A 181 20.68 -0.90 -18.05
CA MET A 181 20.94 -1.09 -19.49
C MET A 181 21.26 0.23 -20.21
N ILE A 182 20.75 1.37 -19.70
CA ILE A 182 21.08 2.69 -20.24
C ILE A 182 22.53 3.06 -19.93
N GLY A 183 22.94 2.87 -18.67
CA GLY A 183 24.30 3.15 -18.23
C GLY A 183 24.50 2.78 -16.76
N SER A 184 25.72 2.42 -16.37
CA SER A 184 26.06 2.10 -14.98
C SER A 184 25.95 3.31 -14.04
N ASP A 185 26.12 4.52 -14.58
CA ASP A 185 25.92 5.81 -13.93
C ASP A 185 24.45 6.23 -13.83
N VAL A 186 23.58 5.61 -14.65
CA VAL A 186 22.12 5.81 -14.63
C VAL A 186 21.42 4.76 -13.77
N GLY A 187 22.01 3.58 -13.56
CA GLY A 187 21.38 2.49 -12.82
C GLY A 187 20.98 2.82 -11.38
N HIS A 188 19.69 2.77 -11.06
CA HIS A 188 19.19 3.03 -9.69
C HIS A 188 17.83 2.38 -9.41
N ILE A 189 17.50 2.26 -8.12
CA ILE A 189 16.17 1.83 -7.67
C ILE A 189 15.11 2.88 -8.08
N PRO A 190 13.98 2.50 -8.70
CA PRO A 190 13.01 3.43 -9.29
C PRO A 190 12.10 4.08 -8.24
N ILE A 191 12.68 4.99 -7.46
CA ILE A 191 12.03 5.82 -6.43
C ILE A 191 12.65 7.22 -6.40
N SER A 192 13.22 7.67 -7.53
CA SER A 192 14.06 8.87 -7.59
C SER A 192 13.31 10.14 -7.97
N ASN A 193 12.28 10.02 -8.80
CA ASN A 193 11.53 11.15 -9.36
C ASN A 193 10.04 11.06 -9.02
N LEU A 194 9.32 12.15 -9.32
CA LEU A 194 7.90 12.28 -8.97
C LEU A 194 7.02 11.20 -9.64
N TYR A 195 7.35 10.79 -10.87
CA TYR A 195 6.62 9.73 -11.57
C TYR A 195 6.73 8.39 -10.82
N GLU A 196 7.95 7.96 -10.50
CA GLU A 196 8.22 6.71 -9.80
C GLU A 196 7.61 6.66 -8.40
N VAL A 197 7.72 7.74 -7.65
CA VAL A 197 7.18 7.77 -6.28
C VAL A 197 5.64 7.83 -6.26
N PHE A 198 4.99 8.35 -7.30
CA PHE A 198 3.52 8.25 -7.44
C PHE A 198 3.07 6.82 -7.78
N VAL A 199 3.85 6.08 -8.57
CA VAL A 199 3.64 4.63 -8.75
C VAL A 199 3.74 3.94 -7.39
N LEU A 200 4.80 4.21 -6.63
CA LEU A 200 4.99 3.65 -5.29
C LEU A 200 3.83 4.02 -4.34
N PHE A 201 3.36 5.27 -4.37
CA PHE A 201 2.19 5.71 -3.58
C PHE A 201 0.95 4.87 -3.89
N CYS A 202 0.65 4.65 -5.18
CA CYS A 202 -0.50 3.84 -5.59
C CYS A 202 -0.36 2.38 -5.09
N LEU A 203 0.83 1.80 -5.23
CA LEU A 203 1.12 0.42 -4.81
C LEU A 203 1.04 0.24 -3.29
N ILE A 204 1.63 1.14 -2.51
CA ILE A 204 1.63 1.03 -1.05
C ILE A 204 0.22 1.30 -0.49
N THR A 205 -0.48 2.33 -0.98
CA THR A 205 -1.85 2.62 -0.56
C THR A 205 -2.80 1.46 -0.87
N SER A 206 -2.68 0.86 -2.06
CA SER A 206 -3.50 -0.30 -2.45
C SER A 206 -3.16 -1.56 -1.65
N LEU A 207 -1.88 -1.83 -1.32
CA LEU A 207 -1.51 -2.95 -0.46
C LEU A 207 -2.09 -2.80 0.96
N PHE A 208 -2.00 -1.61 1.57
CA PHE A 208 -2.64 -1.36 2.86
C PHE A 208 -4.15 -1.56 2.78
N TYR A 209 -4.78 -1.03 1.74
CA TYR A 209 -6.20 -1.22 1.51
C TYR A 209 -6.57 -2.72 1.39
N LEU A 210 -5.87 -3.49 0.55
CA LEU A 210 -6.15 -4.91 0.35
C LEU A 210 -5.93 -5.73 1.63
N TYR A 211 -4.93 -5.37 2.44
CA TYR A 211 -4.73 -5.96 3.76
C TYR A 211 -5.94 -5.74 4.67
N TYR A 212 -6.41 -4.49 4.78
CA TYR A 212 -7.56 -4.14 5.61
C TYR A 212 -8.89 -4.66 5.06
N GLU A 213 -9.06 -4.68 3.74
CA GLU A 213 -10.20 -5.29 3.06
C GLU A 213 -10.35 -6.75 3.50
N GLN A 214 -9.26 -7.51 3.48
CA GLN A 214 -9.27 -8.91 3.85
C GLN A 214 -9.45 -9.09 5.36
N HIS A 215 -8.76 -8.29 6.18
CA HIS A 215 -8.77 -8.43 7.63
C HIS A 215 -10.14 -8.11 8.25
N TYR A 216 -10.84 -7.10 7.72
CA TYR A 216 -12.14 -6.66 8.22
C TYR A 216 -13.33 -7.07 7.34
N ALA A 217 -13.10 -7.76 6.22
CA ALA A 217 -14.11 -8.08 5.21
C ALA A 217 -14.87 -6.85 4.66
N THR A 218 -14.18 -5.72 4.51
CA THR A 218 -14.75 -4.40 4.17
C THR A 218 -14.55 -4.00 2.70
N ARG A 219 -14.91 -4.90 1.76
CA ARG A 219 -14.75 -4.66 0.30
C ARG A 219 -15.37 -3.35 -0.19
N GLN A 220 -16.42 -2.89 0.48
CA GLN A 220 -17.12 -1.64 0.17
C GLN A 220 -16.22 -0.41 0.29
N MET A 221 -15.15 -0.48 1.09
CA MET A 221 -14.18 0.61 1.24
C MET A 221 -13.37 0.88 -0.01
N GLY A 222 -13.27 -0.09 -0.93
CA GLY A 222 -12.55 0.10 -2.18
C GLY A 222 -13.13 1.22 -3.02
N ALA A 223 -14.45 1.44 -2.96
CA ALA A 223 -15.10 2.53 -3.68
C ALA A 223 -14.53 3.90 -3.28
N PHE A 224 -14.15 4.08 -2.01
CA PHE A 224 -13.60 5.34 -1.51
C PHE A 224 -12.09 5.39 -1.65
N VAL A 225 -11.39 4.32 -1.27
CA VAL A 225 -9.92 4.29 -1.27
C VAL A 225 -9.36 4.35 -2.69
N LEU A 226 -10.01 3.72 -3.66
CA LEU A 226 -9.53 3.77 -5.03
C LEU A 226 -9.74 5.17 -5.67
N LEU A 227 -10.52 6.08 -5.08
CA LEU A 227 -10.62 7.46 -5.58
C LEU A 227 -9.30 8.21 -5.45
N VAL A 228 -8.64 8.14 -4.29
CA VAL A 228 -7.34 8.81 -4.11
C VAL A 228 -6.25 8.15 -4.96
N ILE A 229 -6.31 6.83 -5.12
CA ILE A 229 -5.40 6.10 -6.03
C ILE A 229 -5.64 6.51 -7.49
N SER A 230 -6.92 6.63 -7.90
CA SER A 230 -7.28 7.06 -9.25
C SER A 230 -6.90 8.51 -9.53
N ALA A 231 -7.02 9.39 -8.54
CA ALA A 231 -6.51 10.76 -8.63
C ALA A 231 -4.98 10.78 -8.79
N ALA A 232 -4.26 9.94 -8.04
CA ALA A 232 -2.81 9.78 -8.17
C ALA A 232 -2.41 9.21 -9.54
N VAL A 233 -3.17 8.24 -10.08
CA VAL A 233 -3.00 7.74 -11.46
C VAL A 233 -3.27 8.84 -12.48
N GLY A 234 -4.31 9.65 -12.30
CA GLY A 234 -4.59 10.79 -13.17
C GLY A 234 -3.44 11.80 -13.19
N PHE A 235 -2.89 12.13 -12.02
CA PHE A 235 -1.69 12.95 -11.90
C PHE A 235 -0.48 12.29 -12.58
N LEU A 236 -0.26 10.99 -12.36
CA LEU A 236 0.84 10.23 -12.97
C LEU A 236 0.78 10.29 -14.50
N MET A 237 -0.41 10.09 -15.10
CA MET A 237 -0.60 10.15 -16.55
C MET A 237 -0.39 11.56 -17.09
N TRP A 238 -0.96 12.58 -16.42
CA TRP A 238 -0.75 13.97 -16.79
C TRP A 238 0.74 14.35 -16.72
N TYR A 239 1.42 13.99 -15.63
CA TYR A 239 2.82 14.33 -15.40
C TYR A 239 3.75 13.64 -16.41
N SER A 240 3.47 12.37 -16.74
CA SER A 240 4.17 11.65 -17.81
C SER A 240 4.05 12.38 -19.15
N ILE A 241 2.83 12.72 -19.59
CA ILE A 241 2.63 13.36 -20.89
C ILE A 241 3.17 14.80 -20.92
N ALA A 242 2.91 15.58 -19.87
CA ALA A 242 3.25 17.00 -19.83
C ALA A 242 4.74 17.27 -19.60
N ARG A 243 5.47 16.34 -18.99
CA ARG A 243 6.89 16.53 -18.59
C ARG A 243 7.84 15.47 -19.10
N ASP A 244 7.35 14.54 -19.92
CA ASP A 244 8.12 13.39 -20.41
C ASP A 244 8.75 12.57 -19.27
N ALA A 245 8.09 12.57 -18.11
CA ALA A 245 8.64 12.09 -16.84
C ALA A 245 8.80 10.57 -16.74
N GLN A 246 8.29 9.83 -17.72
CA GLN A 246 8.48 8.38 -17.82
C GLN A 246 9.90 8.01 -18.28
N GLN A 247 10.66 8.94 -18.86
CA GLN A 247 12.05 8.68 -19.23
C GLN A 247 12.91 8.42 -17.99
N ILE A 248 13.86 7.49 -18.10
CA ILE A 248 14.83 7.23 -17.04
C ILE A 248 15.98 8.22 -17.20
N GLN A 249 16.21 9.02 -16.16
CA GLN A 249 17.28 10.01 -16.13
C GLN A 249 18.32 9.66 -15.05
N PRO A 250 19.57 10.15 -15.17
CA PRO A 250 20.57 9.98 -14.12
C PRO A 250 20.11 10.60 -12.80
N LEU A 251 20.56 10.03 -11.67
CA LEU A 251 20.27 10.58 -10.35
C LEU A 251 20.94 11.95 -10.16
N VAL A 252 20.21 12.87 -9.54
CA VAL A 252 20.78 14.12 -9.02
C VAL A 252 21.81 13.78 -7.92
N PRO A 253 22.96 14.47 -7.81
CA PRO A 253 24.03 14.10 -6.88
C PRO A 253 23.57 13.90 -5.42
N ALA A 254 22.65 14.74 -4.92
CA ALA A 254 22.13 14.63 -3.55
C ALA A 254 21.34 13.33 -3.29
N LEU A 255 20.80 12.69 -4.34
CA LEU A 255 20.04 11.44 -4.26
C LEU A 255 20.91 10.19 -4.45
N GLN A 256 22.20 10.35 -4.79
CA GLN A 256 23.16 9.25 -4.87
C GLN A 256 23.62 8.82 -3.47
N SER A 257 22.67 8.43 -2.62
CA SER A 257 22.94 8.01 -1.24
C SER A 257 22.18 6.74 -0.87
N TRP A 258 22.73 6.00 0.10
CA TRP A 258 22.06 4.83 0.67
C TRP A 258 20.76 5.21 1.38
N TRP A 259 20.69 6.38 2.00
CA TRP A 259 19.51 6.83 2.76
C TRP A 259 18.26 6.91 1.90
N MET A 260 18.37 7.33 0.63
CA MET A 260 17.24 7.38 -0.30
C MET A 260 16.52 6.02 -0.37
N LYS A 261 17.28 4.91 -0.42
CA LYS A 261 16.76 3.55 -0.56
C LYS A 261 15.84 3.13 0.60
N ILE A 262 15.98 3.73 1.78
CA ILE A 262 15.21 3.39 2.99
C ILE A 262 14.25 4.50 3.46
N HIS A 263 14.67 5.76 3.33
CA HIS A 263 13.88 6.94 3.73
C HIS A 263 12.64 7.10 2.85
N VAL A 264 12.81 7.03 1.52
CA VAL A 264 11.71 7.27 0.59
C VAL A 264 10.61 6.21 0.75
N PRO A 265 10.89 4.90 0.76
CA PRO A 265 9.84 3.90 1.01
C PRO A 265 9.15 4.06 2.37
N ALA A 266 9.88 4.42 3.43
CA ALA A 266 9.29 4.68 4.74
C ALA A 266 8.28 5.85 4.72
N ASN A 267 8.58 6.94 3.99
CA ASN A 267 7.63 8.03 3.78
C ASN A 267 6.35 7.55 3.10
N PHE A 268 6.46 6.73 2.05
CA PHE A 268 5.29 6.27 1.29
C PHE A 268 4.43 5.25 2.04
N ILE A 269 5.01 4.50 2.98
CA ILE A 269 4.22 3.74 3.97
C ILE A 269 3.40 4.70 4.85
N GLY A 270 4.00 5.80 5.30
CA GLY A 270 3.34 6.90 5.98
C GLY A 270 2.17 7.48 5.16
N TYR A 271 2.50 8.05 4.00
CA TYR A 271 1.55 8.72 3.11
C TYR A 271 0.41 7.82 2.65
N GLY A 272 0.70 6.57 2.27
CA GLY A 272 -0.35 5.63 1.85
C GLY A 272 -1.31 5.27 2.99
N SER A 273 -0.78 5.12 4.21
CA SER A 273 -1.62 4.86 5.39
C SER A 273 -2.48 6.07 5.76
N PHE A 274 -1.93 7.29 5.65
CA PHE A 274 -2.67 8.53 5.84
C PHE A 274 -3.78 8.71 4.78
N ALA A 275 -3.47 8.44 3.51
CA ALA A 275 -4.45 8.48 2.43
C ALA A 275 -5.59 7.48 2.64
N LEU A 276 -5.27 6.25 3.03
CA LEU A 276 -6.26 5.24 3.41
C LEU A 276 -7.15 5.75 4.55
N SER A 277 -6.55 6.28 5.63
CA SER A 277 -7.30 6.77 6.78
C SER A 277 -8.31 7.85 6.39
N ALA A 278 -7.89 8.81 5.56
CA ALA A 278 -8.73 9.89 5.08
C ALA A 278 -9.88 9.38 4.20
N MET A 279 -9.64 8.41 3.30
CA MET A 279 -10.71 7.85 2.47
C MET A 279 -11.72 7.04 3.30
N VAL A 280 -11.26 6.34 4.34
CA VAL A 280 -12.14 5.70 5.32
C VAL A 280 -12.93 6.75 6.11
N SER A 281 -12.35 7.91 6.41
CA SER A 281 -13.06 9.04 7.03
C SER A 281 -14.17 9.60 6.14
N VAL A 282 -13.98 9.66 4.81
CA VAL A 282 -15.06 10.03 3.87
C VAL A 282 -16.22 9.04 4.01
N ALA A 283 -15.92 7.73 4.00
CA ALA A 283 -16.94 6.69 4.16
C ALA A 283 -17.63 6.77 5.54
N TYR A 284 -16.89 7.06 6.60
CA TYR A 284 -17.41 7.27 7.95
C TYR A 284 -18.45 8.41 7.96
N LEU A 285 -18.08 9.57 7.42
CA LEU A 285 -18.95 10.75 7.39
C LEU A 285 -20.17 10.53 6.49
N ALA A 286 -20.01 9.84 5.36
CA ALA A 286 -21.11 9.45 4.49
C ALA A 286 -22.12 8.58 5.25
N LYS A 287 -21.65 7.51 5.91
CA LYS A 287 -22.50 6.61 6.70
C LYS A 287 -23.20 7.35 7.83
N GLN A 288 -22.48 8.21 8.57
CA GLN A 288 -23.04 8.97 9.68
C GLN A 288 -24.18 9.90 9.23
N ARG A 289 -24.12 10.42 8.00
CA ARG A 289 -25.16 11.27 7.39
C ARG A 289 -26.29 10.48 6.72
N GLY A 290 -26.32 9.16 6.87
CA GLY A 290 -27.32 8.29 6.24
C GLY A 290 -27.01 7.89 4.78
N VAL A 291 -25.90 8.35 4.21
CA VAL A 291 -25.51 8.02 2.84
C VAL A 291 -24.85 6.64 2.81
N PHE A 292 -25.41 5.72 2.02
CA PHE A 292 -24.98 4.32 1.95
C PHE A 292 -24.95 3.61 3.32
N ALA A 293 -25.76 4.06 4.29
CA ALA A 293 -25.69 3.60 5.67
C ALA A 293 -25.90 2.08 5.82
N ASP A 294 -26.76 1.53 4.96
CA ASP A 294 -27.11 0.12 4.80
C ASP A 294 -26.05 -0.71 4.08
N ARG A 295 -25.09 -0.08 3.40
CA ARG A 295 -24.08 -0.74 2.56
C ARG A 295 -22.68 -0.68 3.17
N LEU A 296 -22.36 0.38 3.90
CA LEU A 296 -21.03 0.58 4.48
C LEU A 296 -20.86 -0.25 5.77
N PRO A 297 -19.62 -0.60 6.15
CA PRO A 297 -19.30 -1.24 7.43
C PRO A 297 -19.80 -0.42 8.62
N SER A 298 -19.83 -1.00 9.82
CA SER A 298 -20.25 -0.26 11.03
C SER A 298 -19.31 0.92 11.31
N LEU A 299 -19.79 1.95 12.00
CA LEU A 299 -18.97 3.13 12.30
C LEU A 299 -17.75 2.77 13.15
N GLU A 300 -17.87 1.75 14.01
CA GLU A 300 -16.80 1.21 14.85
C GLU A 300 -15.68 0.59 14.00
N VAL A 301 -16.04 -0.17 12.96
CA VAL A 301 -15.04 -0.75 12.04
C VAL A 301 -14.33 0.36 11.26
N LEU A 302 -15.06 1.36 10.78
CA LEU A 302 -14.47 2.50 10.06
C LEU A 302 -13.53 3.31 10.96
N ASP A 303 -13.93 3.54 12.21
CA ASP A 303 -13.11 4.24 13.20
C ASP A 303 -11.85 3.45 13.59
N ASP A 304 -11.94 2.12 13.71
CA ASP A 304 -10.80 1.24 14.00
C ASP A 304 -9.80 1.19 12.85
N VAL A 305 -10.27 1.06 11.60
CA VAL A 305 -9.40 1.11 10.41
C VAL A 305 -8.73 2.47 10.28
N MET A 306 -9.46 3.57 10.52
CA MET A 306 -8.90 4.93 10.51
C MET A 306 -7.78 5.07 11.56
N TYR A 307 -8.05 4.68 12.81
CA TYR A 307 -7.07 4.73 13.90
C TYR A 307 -5.81 3.91 13.59
N LYS A 308 -5.98 2.65 13.20
CA LYS A 308 -4.85 1.75 12.91
C LYS A 308 -4.03 2.22 11.72
N SER A 309 -4.67 2.75 10.69
CA SER A 309 -3.98 3.34 9.54
C SER A 309 -3.16 4.57 9.94
N ILE A 310 -3.72 5.49 10.75
CA ILE A 310 -2.97 6.65 11.25
C ILE A 310 -1.81 6.21 12.15
N ALA A 311 -2.00 5.23 13.02
CA ALA A 311 -0.95 4.73 13.91
C ALA A 311 0.24 4.15 13.13
N VAL A 312 -0.04 3.29 12.13
CA VAL A 312 1.00 2.75 11.25
C VAL A 312 1.67 3.87 10.45
N GLY A 313 0.87 4.77 9.87
CA GLY A 313 1.38 5.88 9.09
C GLY A 313 2.32 6.77 9.89
N PHE A 314 1.93 7.11 11.13
CA PHE A 314 2.74 7.94 12.03
C PHE A 314 4.04 7.25 12.45
N ALA A 315 4.00 5.94 12.73
CA ALA A 315 5.21 5.19 13.10
C ALA A 315 6.25 5.21 11.97
N PHE A 316 5.84 4.88 10.74
CA PHE A 316 6.74 4.89 9.59
C PHE A 316 7.15 6.30 9.17
N PHE A 317 6.25 7.28 9.27
CA PHE A 317 6.59 8.67 8.98
C PHE A 317 7.60 9.22 10.00
N THR A 318 7.51 8.83 11.27
CA THR A 318 8.52 9.17 12.29
C THR A 318 9.89 8.60 11.93
N ILE A 319 9.95 7.31 11.57
CA ILE A 319 11.18 6.68 11.09
C ILE A 319 11.72 7.44 9.87
N ALA A 320 10.85 7.77 8.92
CA ALA A 320 11.23 8.51 7.73
C ALA A 320 11.80 9.89 8.09
N THR A 321 11.17 10.67 8.97
CA THR A 321 11.68 11.97 9.41
C THR A 321 13.08 11.87 10.02
N ILE A 322 13.33 10.86 10.87
CA ILE A 322 14.66 10.61 11.45
C ILE A 322 15.68 10.27 10.36
N LEU A 323 15.34 9.32 9.46
CA LEU A 323 16.22 8.95 8.35
C LEU A 323 16.50 10.13 7.41
N GLY A 324 15.53 11.02 7.22
CA GLY A 324 15.67 12.23 6.41
C GLY A 324 16.66 13.22 7.04
N ALA A 325 16.60 13.41 8.36
CA ALA A 325 17.56 14.24 9.08
C ALA A 325 18.99 13.68 9.01
N LEU A 326 19.16 12.36 9.09
CA LEU A 326 20.46 11.70 8.93
C LEU A 326 21.02 11.91 7.51
N TRP A 327 20.19 11.74 6.48
CA TRP A 327 20.57 12.03 5.10
C TRP A 327 20.92 13.50 4.90
N ALA A 328 20.16 14.43 5.48
CA ALA A 328 20.42 15.85 5.38
C ALA A 328 21.81 16.21 5.95
N ALA A 329 22.21 15.60 7.06
CA ALA A 329 23.54 15.81 7.63
C ALA A 329 24.66 15.41 6.66
N GLU A 330 24.47 14.34 5.88
CA GLU A 330 25.43 13.90 4.87
C GLU A 330 25.39 14.78 3.60
N ALA A 331 24.21 15.19 3.17
CA ALA A 331 24.03 15.94 1.93
C ALA A 331 24.45 17.42 2.02
N TRP A 332 24.14 18.10 3.14
CA TRP A 332 24.36 19.54 3.32
C TRP A 332 25.08 19.92 4.62
N GLY A 333 25.58 18.95 5.39
CA GLY A 333 26.41 19.20 6.58
C GLY A 333 25.65 19.53 7.86
N GLY A 334 24.32 19.43 7.87
CA GLY A 334 23.48 19.65 9.05
C GLY A 334 22.21 18.80 9.05
N TYR A 335 21.75 18.38 10.23
CA TYR A 335 20.57 17.49 10.38
C TYR A 335 19.24 18.16 10.04
N TRP A 336 19.19 19.49 10.09
CA TRP A 336 18.00 20.29 9.84
C TRP A 336 18.40 21.69 9.44
N SER A 337 17.79 22.20 8.39
CA SER A 337 18.03 23.48 7.74
C SER A 337 16.80 24.39 7.71
N TRP A 338 15.65 23.94 8.22
CA TRP A 338 14.37 24.64 8.14
C TRP A 338 13.94 24.91 6.69
N ASP A 339 14.38 24.08 5.76
CA ASP A 339 13.91 24.19 4.39
C ASP A 339 12.39 23.93 4.34
N PRO A 340 11.69 24.40 3.29
CA PRO A 340 10.26 24.17 3.18
C PRO A 340 9.86 22.69 3.30
N LYS A 341 10.66 21.75 2.79
CA LYS A 341 10.33 20.32 2.84
C LYS A 341 10.42 19.77 4.25
N GLU A 342 11.53 20.04 4.94
CA GLU A 342 11.71 19.72 6.35
C GLU A 342 10.60 20.34 7.22
N THR A 343 10.32 21.63 7.04
CA THR A 343 9.29 22.34 7.81
C THR A 343 7.91 21.71 7.63
N TRP A 344 7.53 21.39 6.40
CA TRP A 344 6.24 20.76 6.13
C TRP A 344 6.20 19.29 6.57
N ALA A 345 7.32 18.57 6.55
CA ALA A 345 7.40 17.24 7.17
C ALA A 345 7.13 17.32 8.68
N LEU A 346 7.67 18.32 9.38
CA LEU A 346 7.38 18.56 10.79
C LEU A 346 5.90 18.90 11.03
N ILE A 347 5.28 19.71 10.17
CA ILE A 347 3.84 20.03 10.27
C ILE A 347 2.99 18.77 10.11
N VAL A 348 3.29 17.91 9.14
CA VAL A 348 2.61 16.61 8.96
C VAL A 348 2.78 15.76 10.22
N TRP A 349 4.00 15.66 10.73
CA TRP A 349 4.30 14.89 11.93
C TRP A 349 3.50 15.39 13.13
N LEU A 350 3.52 16.69 13.41
CA LEU A 350 2.77 17.32 14.51
C LEU A 350 1.26 17.15 14.36
N ASN A 351 0.73 17.24 13.14
CA ASN A 351 -0.69 17.02 12.89
C ASN A 351 -1.14 15.61 13.31
N TYR A 352 -0.44 14.57 12.88
CA TYR A 352 -0.79 13.19 13.21
C TYR A 352 -0.40 12.80 14.64
N ALA A 353 0.66 13.38 15.20
CA ALA A 353 0.99 13.26 16.61
C ALA A 353 -0.13 13.82 17.49
N ALA A 354 -0.62 15.03 17.18
CA ALA A 354 -1.74 15.65 17.88
C ALA A 354 -3.02 14.84 17.75
N TRP A 355 -3.31 14.33 16.55
CA TRP A 355 -4.46 13.44 16.33
C TRP A 355 -4.41 12.20 17.22
N LEU A 356 -3.27 11.49 17.25
CA LEU A 356 -3.07 10.30 18.10
C LEU A 356 -3.06 10.63 19.59
N HIS A 357 -2.46 11.76 19.98
CA HIS A 357 -2.45 12.22 21.36
C HIS A 357 -3.88 12.48 21.86
N MET A 358 -4.69 13.19 21.06
CA MET A 358 -6.09 13.47 21.40
C MET A 358 -6.94 12.19 21.42
N ARG A 359 -6.64 11.23 20.55
CA ARG A 359 -7.26 9.89 20.55
C ARG A 359 -7.01 9.13 21.85
N LEU A 360 -5.76 9.13 22.34
CA LEU A 360 -5.38 8.36 23.52
C LEU A 360 -5.72 9.07 24.83
N MET A 361 -5.58 10.40 24.89
CA MET A 361 -5.76 11.17 26.13
C MET A 361 -7.20 11.62 26.36
N LYS A 362 -7.91 12.00 25.30
CA LYS A 362 -9.28 12.56 25.39
C LYS A 362 -10.33 11.71 24.69
N GLY A 363 -9.96 10.54 24.17
CA GLY A 363 -10.90 9.63 23.51
C GLY A 363 -11.48 10.19 22.19
N LEU A 364 -10.71 10.99 21.44
CA LEU A 364 -11.15 11.57 20.15
C LEU A 364 -11.74 10.49 19.22
N ARG A 365 -13.03 10.59 18.93
CA ARG A 365 -13.78 9.63 18.09
C ARG A 365 -14.80 10.36 17.22
N GLY A 366 -15.34 9.64 16.24
CA GLY A 366 -16.46 10.08 15.44
C GLY A 366 -16.14 11.19 14.44
N ALA A 367 -17.11 12.08 14.19
CA ALA A 367 -17.04 13.07 13.12
C ALA A 367 -15.82 13.98 13.20
N ALA A 368 -15.45 14.41 14.41
CA ALA A 368 -14.29 15.27 14.63
C ALA A 368 -12.98 14.57 14.24
N ALA A 369 -12.83 13.29 14.60
CA ALA A 369 -11.68 12.47 14.24
C ALA A 369 -11.59 12.29 12.72
N ALA A 370 -12.73 12.04 12.07
CA ALA A 370 -12.84 11.84 10.62
C ALA A 370 -12.51 13.11 9.83
N TRP A 371 -13.06 14.27 10.22
CA TRP A 371 -12.72 15.55 9.58
C TRP A 371 -11.25 15.90 9.75
N TRP A 372 -10.67 15.67 10.92
CA TRP A 372 -9.25 15.93 11.15
C TRP A 372 -8.37 15.01 10.29
N ALA A 373 -8.72 13.73 10.13
CA ALA A 373 -7.98 12.84 9.22
C ALA A 373 -8.01 13.33 7.76
N LEU A 374 -9.13 13.88 7.29
CA LEU A 374 -9.25 14.53 5.97
C LEU A 374 -8.35 15.76 5.85
N THR A 375 -8.37 16.65 6.85
CA THR A 375 -7.45 17.79 6.91
C THR A 375 -5.99 17.33 6.91
N GLY A 376 -5.68 16.25 7.61
CA GLY A 376 -4.34 15.64 7.63
C GLY A 376 -3.86 15.22 6.24
N LEU A 377 -4.74 14.64 5.42
CA LEU A 377 -4.39 14.31 4.04
C LEU A 377 -4.11 15.56 3.20
N ILE A 378 -4.85 16.65 3.39
CA ILE A 378 -4.59 17.93 2.71
C ILE A 378 -3.21 18.46 3.09
N VAL A 379 -2.89 18.47 4.39
CA VAL A 379 -1.57 18.88 4.92
C VAL A 379 -0.46 18.01 4.32
N THR A 380 -0.66 16.69 4.31
CA THR A 380 0.28 15.72 3.73
C THR A 380 0.49 15.94 2.23
N THR A 381 -0.60 16.18 1.49
CA THR A 381 -0.55 16.44 0.04
C THR A 381 0.21 17.72 -0.24
N PHE A 382 0.01 18.77 0.55
CA PHE A 382 0.78 20.01 0.40
C PHE A 382 2.26 19.80 0.72
N ALA A 383 2.60 19.09 1.81
CA ALA A 383 3.98 18.77 2.15
C ALA A 383 4.70 17.98 1.03
N PHE A 384 4.00 17.00 0.46
CA PHE A 384 4.56 16.14 -0.58
C PHE A 384 4.62 16.84 -1.95
N LEU A 385 3.48 17.30 -2.46
CA LEU A 385 3.35 17.85 -3.81
C LEU A 385 3.47 19.37 -3.83
N GLY A 386 2.79 20.05 -2.91
CA GLY A 386 2.73 21.51 -2.85
C GLY A 386 4.10 22.15 -2.66
N VAL A 387 4.92 21.64 -1.74
CA VAL A 387 6.30 22.11 -1.55
C VAL A 387 7.12 21.92 -2.82
N ASN A 388 7.01 20.77 -3.47
CA ASN A 388 7.76 20.47 -4.69
C ASN A 388 7.33 21.33 -5.88
N MET A 389 6.07 21.77 -5.95
CA MET A 389 5.54 22.52 -7.08
C MET A 389 5.56 24.05 -6.89
N PHE A 390 5.40 24.53 -5.65
CA PHE A 390 5.15 25.94 -5.36
C PHE A 390 6.23 26.62 -4.53
N LEU A 391 7.12 25.88 -3.88
CA LEU A 391 8.15 26.44 -3.00
C LEU A 391 9.55 26.10 -3.52
N SER A 392 10.45 27.07 -3.45
CA SER A 392 11.88 26.86 -3.73
C SER A 392 12.60 26.37 -2.48
N GLY A 393 13.52 25.42 -2.63
CA GLY A 393 14.30 24.88 -1.52
C GLY A 393 15.30 23.83 -1.98
N LEU A 394 16.11 23.33 -1.05
CA LEU A 394 17.13 22.30 -1.25
C LEU A 394 16.56 20.99 -1.85
N HIS A 395 15.25 20.79 -1.71
CA HIS A 395 14.50 19.62 -2.21
C HIS A 395 13.69 19.87 -3.50
N SER A 396 13.87 21.01 -4.18
CA SER A 396 13.13 21.33 -5.40
C SER A 396 13.68 20.52 -6.58
N TYR A 397 13.19 19.28 -6.73
CA TYR A 397 13.50 18.40 -7.88
C TYR A 397 12.40 18.42 -8.96
N GLY A 398 11.33 19.18 -8.74
CA GLY A 398 10.32 19.51 -9.75
C GLY A 398 10.15 21.03 -9.80
N LYS A 399 10.06 21.60 -11.00
CA LYS A 399 9.59 22.98 -11.20
C LYS A 399 8.38 22.93 -12.13
N LEU A 400 7.41 23.83 -11.91
CA LEU A 400 6.35 24.14 -12.87
C LEU A 400 6.95 24.65 -14.19
#